data_AF-A0A353DGH1-F1
#
_entry.id   AF-A0A353DGH1-F1
#
_cell.length_a   1.000
_cell.length_b   1.000
_cell.length_c   1.000
_cell.angle_alpha   90.00
_cell.angle_beta   90.00
_cell.angle_gamma   90.00
#
_symmetry.space_group_name_H-M   'P 1'
#
loop_
_entity.id
_entity.type
_entity.pdbx_description
1 polymer ?
#
loop_
_entity_poly.entity_id
_entity_poly.type
_entity_poly.pdbx_seq_one_letter_code
_entity_poly.pdbx_strand_id
1 'polypeptide(L)'
;MKLVVFFCLCFGVVHALPNSILGVLGVSNSPLDDEDLTEEFLAGAGWSDDGVLPGRWVPGVATEYLEESYLMARPKIFGVETILVKANRRGEELEELQVTFADAGSFFGYYQQEKVPKNLSRKEAIAEMRRLVTIRQTEFKELYQDRLEKLEKELKKRSGKARDIQRGRARALRAEMTEFQIDDRTVRLLSAPDRLLRLSIRKKGKIPGSWLDQSTEKISSSARLRGLAKKAQRSENGDVILNEVPIVPQGYRPYCGLNTLTMVARYLGLNLDEDWLAVAGKFQNTGSAAGSDMMGIYKAVAKEAGFSMDRSRDYSHATVRRSLQAGMPVIVWRRWGQDRDRLHTRISRDIEDGGESKFPALDFKILPNSESPLHASVLVGFNDGRKEVLFLESWAGQTKPRRMPVAELDATAYYTFSFRP
;
A
#
# COMPACT_ATOMS: atom_id res chain seq x y z
N MET A 1 45.95 -29.38 23.68
CA MET A 1 44.94 -29.36 22.60
C MET A 1 43.54 -29.38 23.20
N LYS A 2 42.92 -28.21 23.35
CA LYS A 2 41.47 -28.07 23.59
C LYS A 2 41.02 -26.89 22.71
N LEU A 3 40.24 -27.21 21.69
CA LEU A 3 39.72 -26.26 20.71
C LEU A 3 38.49 -25.58 21.32
N VAL A 4 38.59 -24.27 21.56
CA VAL A 4 37.46 -23.44 21.97
C VAL A 4 36.76 -22.98 20.69
N VAL A 5 35.55 -23.49 20.45
CA VAL A 5 34.68 -23.02 19.36
C VAL A 5 33.86 -21.85 19.89
N PHE A 6 34.17 -20.66 19.40
CA PHE A 6 33.41 -19.45 19.67
C PHE A 6 32.22 -19.38 18.69
N PHE A 7 31.01 -19.62 19.17
CA PHE A 7 29.80 -19.37 18.40
C PHE A 7 29.51 -17.86 18.40
N CYS A 8 29.87 -17.17 17.32
CA CYS A 8 29.39 -15.82 17.06
C CYS A 8 27.88 -15.87 16.77
N LEU A 9 27.07 -15.53 17.77
CA LEU A 9 25.68 -15.16 17.59
C LEU A 9 25.62 -13.81 16.85
N CYS A 10 25.42 -13.86 15.54
CA CYS A 10 25.07 -12.68 14.74
C CYS A 10 23.69 -12.17 15.17
N PHE A 11 23.66 -11.20 16.08
CA PHE A 11 22.48 -10.35 16.30
C PHE A 11 22.33 -9.41 15.11
N GLY A 12 21.66 -9.89 14.06
CA GLY A 12 21.20 -9.02 12.99
C GLY A 12 20.05 -8.15 13.50
N VAL A 13 20.27 -6.83 13.57
CA VAL A 13 19.19 -5.85 13.57
C VAL A 13 18.33 -6.15 12.34
N VAL A 14 17.08 -6.53 12.56
CA VAL A 14 16.12 -6.79 11.48
C VAL A 14 15.95 -5.48 10.72
N HIS A 15 16.70 -5.32 9.63
CA HIS A 15 16.50 -4.24 8.70
C HIS A 15 15.09 -4.45 8.15
N ALA A 16 14.21 -3.47 8.37
CA ALA A 16 12.92 -3.46 7.72
C ALA A 16 13.16 -3.69 6.24
N LEU A 17 12.61 -4.78 5.70
CA LEU A 17 12.67 -5.05 4.27
C LEU A 17 12.18 -3.77 3.59
N PRO A 18 12.99 -3.10 2.75
CA PRO A 18 12.50 -2.01 1.91
C PRO A 18 11.28 -2.53 1.15
N ASN A 19 10.44 -1.66 0.56
CA ASN A 19 9.35 -2.11 -0.34
C ASN A 19 9.93 -3.25 -1.16
N SER A 20 9.44 -4.48 -0.97
CA SER A 20 10.24 -5.67 -1.27
C SER A 20 10.66 -5.73 -2.73
N ILE A 21 10.05 -4.91 -3.56
CA ILE A 21 10.26 -4.77 -4.99
C ILE A 21 11.23 -3.63 -5.31
N LEU A 22 11.05 -2.42 -4.77
CA LEU A 22 11.98 -1.30 -5.03
C LEU A 22 13.35 -1.51 -4.42
N GLY A 23 13.42 -2.15 -3.24
CA GLY A 23 14.71 -2.56 -2.67
C GLY A 23 15.41 -3.62 -3.51
N VAL A 24 14.66 -4.57 -4.07
CA VAL A 24 15.20 -5.62 -4.96
C VAL A 24 15.56 -5.05 -6.34
N LEU A 25 14.80 -4.09 -6.86
CA LEU A 25 15.11 -3.35 -8.09
C LEU A 25 16.37 -2.51 -7.96
N GLY A 26 16.62 -1.93 -6.78
CA GLY A 26 17.84 -1.16 -6.51
C GLY A 26 19.12 -2.00 -6.54
N VAL A 27 19.01 -3.32 -6.43
CA VAL A 27 20.14 -4.27 -6.47
C VAL A 27 20.09 -5.24 -7.66
N SER A 28 19.06 -5.17 -8.50
CA SER A 28 18.97 -6.00 -9.70
C SER A 28 19.80 -5.40 -10.83
N ASN A 29 20.64 -6.22 -11.46
CA ASN A 29 21.32 -5.88 -12.71
C ASN A 29 20.56 -6.54 -13.86
N SER A 30 19.55 -5.86 -14.40
CA SER A 30 18.75 -6.37 -15.51
C SER A 30 19.37 -5.92 -16.84
N PRO A 31 19.39 -6.78 -17.87
CA PRO A 31 19.82 -6.34 -19.21
C PRO A 31 18.84 -5.34 -19.85
N LEU A 32 17.66 -5.13 -19.25
CA LEU A 32 16.67 -4.14 -19.69
C LEU A 32 16.76 -2.82 -18.92
N ASP A 33 17.73 -2.68 -18.02
CA ASP A 33 17.99 -1.38 -17.38
C ASP A 33 18.47 -0.39 -18.44
N ASP A 34 17.91 0.82 -18.44
CA ASP A 34 18.19 1.92 -19.39
C ASP A 34 17.83 1.69 -20.87
N GLU A 35 17.43 0.47 -21.24
CA GLU A 35 16.85 0.15 -22.56
C GLU A 35 15.48 0.83 -22.73
N ASP A 36 15.21 1.35 -23.93
CA ASP A 36 13.93 2.00 -24.22
C ASP A 36 12.91 0.98 -24.73
N LEU A 37 11.93 0.64 -23.87
CA LEU A 37 10.91 -0.37 -24.15
C LEU A 37 9.59 0.24 -24.66
N THR A 38 9.64 1.46 -25.19
CA THR A 38 8.43 2.17 -25.67
C THR A 38 7.69 1.36 -26.73
N GLU A 39 8.40 0.90 -27.75
CA GLU A 39 7.78 0.22 -28.88
C GLU A 39 7.24 -1.16 -28.45
N GLU A 40 7.95 -1.89 -27.59
CA GLU A 40 7.52 -3.18 -27.07
C GLU A 40 6.21 -3.08 -26.28
N PHE A 41 6.08 -2.07 -25.42
CA PHE A 41 4.88 -1.87 -24.60
C PHE A 41 3.70 -1.28 -25.37
N LEU A 42 3.95 -0.55 -26.47
CA LEU A 42 2.89 -0.08 -27.36
C LEU A 42 2.45 -1.16 -28.36
N ALA A 43 3.39 -1.83 -29.02
CA ALA A 43 3.16 -2.61 -30.23
C ALA A 43 2.63 -4.04 -30.04
N GLY A 44 2.69 -4.63 -28.84
CA GLY A 44 1.94 -5.90 -28.61
C GLY A 44 2.45 -6.89 -27.57
N ALA A 45 3.58 -6.67 -26.91
CA ALA A 45 4.04 -7.61 -25.88
C ALA A 45 3.03 -7.69 -24.72
N GLY A 46 2.49 -8.88 -24.44
CA GLY A 46 1.50 -9.10 -23.38
C GLY A 46 0.05 -8.73 -23.71
N TRP A 47 -0.20 -8.02 -24.81
CA TRP A 47 -1.53 -7.54 -25.18
C TRP A 47 -2.28 -8.49 -26.14
N SER A 48 -1.55 -9.25 -26.95
CA SER A 48 -2.07 -10.36 -27.75
C SER A 48 -1.97 -11.68 -26.99
N ASP A 49 -2.79 -12.68 -27.38
CA ASP A 49 -2.86 -13.99 -26.70
C ASP A 49 -1.51 -14.73 -26.69
N ASP A 50 -0.66 -14.51 -27.69
CA ASP A 50 0.68 -15.12 -27.81
C ASP A 50 1.83 -14.18 -27.36
N GLY A 51 1.51 -12.95 -26.94
CA GLY A 51 2.51 -11.94 -26.60
C GLY A 51 3.05 -12.11 -25.18
N VAL A 52 4.37 -12.25 -25.02
CA VAL A 52 5.02 -12.27 -23.70
C VAL A 52 5.59 -10.89 -23.37
N LEU A 53 5.33 -10.38 -22.15
CA LEU A 53 5.95 -9.14 -21.69
C LEU A 53 7.48 -9.34 -21.55
N PRO A 54 8.32 -8.41 -22.03
CA PRO A 54 9.76 -8.53 -21.93
C PRO A 54 10.22 -8.55 -20.47
N GLY A 55 11.34 -9.25 -20.22
CA GLY A 55 12.02 -9.25 -18.94
C GLY A 55 11.41 -10.19 -17.89
N ARG A 56 11.97 -10.12 -16.68
CA ARG A 56 11.54 -10.92 -15.54
C ARG A 56 10.49 -10.17 -14.74
N TRP A 57 9.36 -10.81 -14.49
CA TRP A 57 8.27 -10.25 -13.68
C TRP A 57 8.17 -10.98 -12.34
N VAL A 58 7.94 -10.24 -11.27
CA VAL A 58 7.65 -10.80 -9.94
C VAL A 58 6.21 -10.54 -9.56
N PRO A 59 5.51 -11.50 -8.92
CA PRO A 59 4.16 -11.30 -8.45
C PRO A 59 4.06 -10.12 -7.48
N GLY A 60 2.99 -9.35 -7.66
CA GLY A 60 2.58 -8.27 -6.79
C GLY A 60 1.42 -8.66 -5.87
N VAL A 61 0.60 -7.67 -5.50
CA VAL A 61 -0.57 -7.91 -4.66
C VAL A 61 -1.76 -8.25 -5.55
N ALA A 62 -2.16 -9.52 -5.54
CA ALA A 62 -3.38 -9.97 -6.20
C ALA A 62 -4.63 -9.59 -5.40
N THR A 63 -5.74 -9.41 -6.13
CA THR A 63 -7.10 -9.25 -5.60
C THR A 63 -8.01 -10.28 -6.26
N GLU A 64 -9.28 -10.35 -5.85
CA GLU A 64 -10.29 -11.22 -6.49
C GLU A 64 -10.47 -10.94 -8.00
N TYR A 65 -10.11 -9.74 -8.46
CA TYR A 65 -10.41 -9.28 -9.82
C TYR A 65 -9.18 -9.06 -10.69
N LEU A 66 -8.01 -8.93 -10.08
CA LEU A 66 -6.81 -8.42 -10.73
C LEU A 66 -5.55 -9.03 -10.12
N GLU A 67 -4.66 -9.50 -10.99
CA GLU A 67 -3.31 -9.91 -10.64
C GLU A 67 -2.32 -8.80 -11.00
N GLU A 68 -1.48 -8.44 -10.04
CA GLU A 68 -0.40 -7.47 -10.24
C GLU A 68 0.93 -8.19 -10.41
N SER A 69 1.80 -7.67 -11.25
CA SER A 69 3.21 -8.09 -11.33
C SER A 69 4.10 -6.91 -11.67
N TYR A 70 5.37 -6.99 -11.27
CA TYR A 70 6.33 -5.90 -11.42
C TYR A 70 7.51 -6.36 -12.26
N LEU A 71 7.89 -5.54 -13.23
CA LEU A 71 9.09 -5.77 -14.03
C LEU A 71 10.31 -5.56 -13.15
N MET A 72 11.22 -6.53 -13.14
CA MET A 72 12.50 -6.46 -12.44
C MET A 72 13.57 -5.77 -13.31
N ALA A 73 13.25 -4.56 -13.77
CA ALA A 73 14.13 -3.69 -14.54
C ALA A 73 13.67 -2.22 -14.41
N ARG A 74 14.57 -1.30 -14.73
CA ARG A 74 14.28 0.15 -14.86
C ARG A 74 14.54 0.60 -16.30
N PRO A 75 13.66 0.22 -17.24
CA PRO A 75 13.78 0.67 -18.61
C PRO A 75 13.49 2.17 -18.73
N LYS A 76 13.77 2.72 -19.90
CA LYS A 76 13.18 3.97 -20.35
C LYS A 76 11.86 3.68 -21.04
N ILE A 77 10.89 4.58 -20.86
CA ILE A 77 9.62 4.58 -21.59
C ILE A 77 9.38 6.01 -22.07
N PHE A 78 9.09 6.16 -23.35
CA PHE A 78 9.17 7.40 -24.12
C PHE A 78 10.51 8.12 -23.95
N GLY A 79 11.62 7.37 -23.93
CA GLY A 79 12.96 7.91 -23.68
C GLY A 79 13.19 8.43 -22.25
N VAL A 80 12.25 8.25 -21.33
CA VAL A 80 12.34 8.76 -19.95
C VAL A 80 12.54 7.60 -18.98
N GLU A 81 13.51 7.75 -18.07
CA GLU A 81 13.82 6.78 -17.03
C GLU A 81 12.61 6.48 -16.13
N THR A 82 12.36 5.19 -15.92
CA THR A 82 11.29 4.73 -15.03
C THR A 82 11.83 4.36 -13.65
N ILE A 83 10.96 4.44 -12.65
CA ILE A 83 11.20 3.92 -11.29
C ILE A 83 10.63 2.51 -11.16
N LEU A 84 9.45 2.28 -11.76
CA LEU A 84 8.70 1.05 -11.61
C LEU A 84 7.77 0.86 -12.81
N VAL A 85 7.73 -0.37 -13.32
CA VAL A 85 6.72 -0.80 -14.28
C VAL A 85 5.90 -1.93 -13.65
N LYS A 86 4.58 -1.77 -13.63
CA LYS A 86 3.62 -2.74 -13.11
C LYS A 86 2.67 -3.18 -14.21
N ALA A 87 2.41 -4.47 -14.30
CA ALA A 87 1.40 -5.06 -15.16
C ALA A 87 0.21 -5.54 -14.31
N ASN A 88 -0.99 -5.18 -14.76
CA ASN A 88 -2.26 -5.53 -14.16
C ASN A 88 -2.99 -6.47 -15.12
N ARG A 89 -3.25 -7.72 -14.70
CA ARG A 89 -3.91 -8.74 -15.50
C ARG A 89 -5.26 -9.14 -14.91
N ARG A 90 -6.19 -9.50 -15.78
CA ARG A 90 -7.47 -10.09 -15.43
C ARG A 90 -7.56 -11.47 -16.08
N GLY A 91 -7.34 -12.50 -15.27
CA GLY A 91 -7.02 -13.81 -15.81
C GLY A 91 -5.77 -13.70 -16.69
N GLU A 92 -5.85 -14.20 -17.91
CA GLU A 92 -4.70 -14.18 -18.85
C GLU A 92 -4.54 -12.82 -19.55
N GLU A 93 -5.59 -12.00 -19.62
CA GLU A 93 -5.56 -10.74 -20.36
C GLU A 93 -4.80 -9.64 -19.58
N LEU A 94 -3.85 -8.99 -20.25
CA LEU A 94 -3.25 -7.74 -19.77
C LEU A 94 -4.26 -6.61 -19.87
N GLU A 95 -4.65 -6.05 -18.72
CA GLU A 95 -5.63 -4.98 -18.63
C GLU A 95 -4.97 -3.59 -18.69
N GLU A 96 -3.80 -3.44 -18.06
CA GLU A 96 -3.08 -2.17 -17.92
C GLU A 96 -1.59 -2.37 -17.64
N LEU A 97 -0.74 -1.56 -18.28
CA LEU A 97 0.62 -1.29 -17.82
C LEU A 97 0.64 0.06 -17.10
N GLN A 98 1.15 0.08 -15.88
CA GLN A 98 1.39 1.29 -15.11
C GLN A 98 2.89 1.57 -15.05
N VAL A 99 3.31 2.73 -15.54
CA VAL A 99 4.72 3.14 -15.59
C VAL A 99 4.91 4.37 -14.71
N THR A 100 5.70 4.24 -13.65
CA THR A 100 5.96 5.33 -12.70
C THR A 100 7.30 5.97 -12.98
N PHE A 101 7.32 7.29 -13.15
CA PHE A 101 8.49 8.09 -13.49
C PHE A 101 8.94 8.97 -12.32
N ALA A 102 8.06 9.30 -11.38
CA ALA A 102 8.44 9.98 -10.16
C ALA A 102 7.49 9.52 -9.05
N ASP A 103 8.04 9.16 -7.89
CA ASP A 103 7.26 8.85 -6.69
C ASP A 103 8.00 9.40 -5.46
N ALA A 104 7.34 10.34 -4.79
CA ALA A 104 7.86 10.94 -3.58
C ALA A 104 7.93 9.93 -2.42
N GLY A 105 7.02 8.96 -2.33
CA GLY A 105 7.06 7.96 -1.26
C GLY A 105 8.40 7.23 -1.23
N SER A 106 8.84 6.77 -2.39
CA SER A 106 10.10 6.06 -2.59
C SER A 106 11.32 6.97 -2.55
N PHE A 107 11.23 8.20 -3.07
CA PHE A 107 12.35 9.15 -3.06
C PHE A 107 12.72 9.63 -1.65
N PHE A 108 11.72 9.94 -0.82
CA PHE A 108 11.94 10.49 0.53
C PHE A 108 12.16 9.39 1.57
N GLY A 109 11.30 8.36 1.61
CA GLY A 109 11.41 7.25 2.56
C GLY A 109 11.49 7.64 4.04
N TYR A 110 11.87 6.69 4.91
CA TYR A 110 12.30 6.97 6.29
C TYR A 110 13.76 7.46 6.40
N TYR A 111 14.50 7.48 5.29
CA TYR A 111 15.97 7.55 5.24
C TYR A 111 16.60 8.84 5.78
N GLN A 112 15.80 9.89 5.99
CA GLN A 112 16.34 11.19 6.39
C GLN A 112 16.79 11.25 7.85
N GLN A 113 16.21 10.42 8.74
CA GLN A 113 16.58 10.43 10.16
C GLN A 113 17.99 9.89 10.43
N GLU A 114 18.48 8.97 9.60
CA GLU A 114 19.81 8.36 9.75
C GLU A 114 20.95 9.31 9.35
N LYS A 115 20.64 10.35 8.56
CA LYS A 115 21.61 11.34 8.08
C LYS A 115 21.88 12.48 9.04
N VAL A 116 21.13 12.57 10.14
CA VAL A 116 21.35 13.60 11.16
C VAL A 116 22.48 13.16 12.09
N PRO A 117 23.51 13.98 12.29
CA PRO A 117 24.55 13.67 13.26
C PRO A 117 23.96 13.50 14.67
N LYS A 118 24.30 12.38 15.33
CA LYS A 118 23.75 12.01 16.65
C LYS A 118 24.25 12.91 17.79
N ASN A 119 25.29 13.71 17.55
CA ASN A 119 25.92 14.59 18.52
C ASN A 119 25.28 16.00 18.59
N LEU A 120 24.25 16.27 17.79
CA LEU A 120 23.55 17.56 17.80
C LEU A 120 22.57 17.66 18.98
N SER A 121 22.39 18.88 19.51
CA SER A 121 21.26 19.15 20.40
C SER A 121 19.93 18.96 19.65
N ARG A 122 18.83 18.76 20.37
CA ARG A 122 17.50 18.57 19.75
C ARG A 122 17.13 19.71 18.79
N LYS A 123 17.48 20.96 19.13
CA LYS A 123 17.18 22.13 18.30
C LYS A 123 18.00 22.12 17.00
N GLU A 124 19.28 21.79 17.09
CA GLU A 124 20.19 21.69 15.94
C GLU A 124 19.81 20.52 15.04
N ALA A 125 19.47 19.36 15.61
CA ALA A 125 18.98 18.20 14.87
C ALA A 125 17.70 18.52 14.07
N ILE A 126 16.76 19.26 14.66
CA ILE A 126 15.54 19.71 13.96
C ILE A 126 15.88 20.68 12.82
N ALA A 127 16.79 21.62 13.04
CA ALA A 127 17.22 22.57 12.01
C ALA A 127 17.92 21.86 10.85
N GLU A 128 18.82 20.92 11.15
CA GLU A 128 19.54 20.15 10.14
C GLU A 128 18.60 19.23 9.36
N MET A 129 17.65 18.56 10.03
CA MET A 129 16.60 17.81 9.35
C MET A 129 15.82 18.66 8.37
N ARG A 130 15.40 19.87 8.79
CA ARG A 130 14.68 20.80 7.91
C ARG A 130 15.52 21.17 6.69
N ARG A 131 16.80 21.48 6.88
CA ARG A 131 17.73 21.81 5.79
C ARG A 131 17.87 20.64 4.80
N LEU A 132 18.07 19.42 5.28
CA LEU A 132 18.19 18.21 4.44
C LEU A 132 16.89 17.91 3.68
N VAL A 133 15.73 18.09 4.34
CA VAL A 133 14.41 17.96 3.70
C VAL A 133 14.25 18.99 2.58
N THR A 134 14.61 20.26 2.81
CA THR A 134 14.51 21.32 1.80
C THR A 134 15.36 21.00 0.57
N ILE A 135 16.61 20.56 0.75
CA ILE A 135 17.48 20.18 -0.37
C ILE A 135 16.84 19.04 -1.18
N ARG A 136 16.38 18.00 -0.50
CA ARG A 136 15.71 16.84 -1.13
C ARG A 136 14.42 17.23 -1.85
N GLN A 137 13.68 18.20 -1.32
CA GLN A 137 12.48 18.73 -1.99
C GLN A 137 12.83 19.42 -3.30
N THR A 138 13.90 20.22 -3.34
CA THR A 138 14.40 20.82 -4.58
C THR A 138 14.84 19.75 -5.58
N GLU A 139 15.66 18.78 -5.15
CA GLU A 139 16.12 17.66 -6.00
C GLU A 139 14.93 16.90 -6.63
N PHE A 140 13.92 16.57 -5.82
CA PHE A 140 12.74 15.86 -6.32
C PHE A 140 11.92 16.70 -7.29
N LYS A 141 11.78 18.01 -7.02
CA LYS A 141 11.04 18.93 -7.88
C LYS A 141 11.70 19.06 -9.24
N GLU A 142 13.02 19.23 -9.28
CA GLU A 142 13.80 19.30 -10.52
C GLU A 142 13.67 17.99 -11.32
N LEU A 143 13.85 16.85 -10.65
CA LEU A 143 13.66 15.52 -11.25
C LEU A 143 12.24 15.36 -11.84
N TYR A 144 11.22 15.76 -11.08
CA TYR A 144 9.82 15.67 -11.49
C TYR A 144 9.54 16.52 -12.73
N GLN A 145 9.99 17.79 -12.71
CA GLN A 145 9.77 18.74 -13.80
C GLN A 145 10.46 18.30 -15.09
N ASP A 146 11.73 17.90 -15.02
CA ASP A 146 12.47 17.37 -16.18
C ASP A 146 11.77 16.15 -16.80
N ARG A 147 11.34 15.20 -15.97
CA ARG A 147 10.63 14.00 -16.46
C ARG A 147 9.26 14.33 -17.05
N LEU A 148 8.51 15.25 -16.43
CA LEU A 148 7.21 15.69 -16.95
C LEU A 148 7.35 16.36 -18.32
N GLU A 149 8.28 17.30 -18.47
CA GLU A 149 8.49 18.03 -19.73
C GLU A 149 8.89 17.09 -20.88
N LYS A 150 9.79 16.15 -20.62
CA LYS A 150 10.20 15.13 -21.60
C LYS A 150 9.02 14.24 -22.01
N LEU A 151 8.25 13.73 -21.03
CA LEU A 151 7.09 12.89 -21.31
C LEU A 151 6.03 13.65 -22.11
N GLU A 152 5.66 14.86 -21.71
CA GLU A 152 4.67 15.65 -22.44
C GLU A 152 5.09 15.89 -23.88
N LYS A 153 6.38 16.22 -24.10
CA LYS A 153 6.93 16.44 -25.44
C LYS A 153 6.79 15.19 -26.31
N GLU A 154 7.19 14.03 -25.81
CA GLU A 154 7.13 12.78 -26.58
C GLU A 154 5.68 12.29 -26.79
N LEU A 155 4.81 12.42 -25.78
CA LEU A 155 3.39 12.08 -25.90
C LEU A 155 2.66 12.97 -26.92
N LYS A 156 2.93 14.29 -26.93
CA LYS A 156 2.37 15.23 -27.91
C LYS A 156 2.92 14.99 -29.33
N LYS A 157 4.17 14.55 -29.45
CA LYS A 157 4.77 14.19 -30.74
C LYS A 157 4.13 12.94 -31.34
N ARG A 158 3.81 11.94 -30.51
CA ARG A 158 3.22 10.66 -30.93
C ARG A 158 1.70 10.70 -31.05
N SER A 159 1.02 11.50 -30.22
CA SER A 159 -0.44 11.67 -30.26
C SER A 159 -0.83 13.01 -30.83
N GLY A 160 -1.61 13.02 -31.91
CA GLY A 160 -2.16 14.26 -32.48
C GLY A 160 -3.25 14.93 -31.63
N LYS A 161 -3.76 14.27 -30.57
CA LYS A 161 -4.84 14.79 -29.71
C LYS A 161 -4.59 14.46 -28.24
N ALA A 162 -4.70 15.46 -27.37
CA ALA A 162 -4.71 15.32 -25.92
C ALA A 162 -6.11 15.69 -25.40
N ARG A 163 -6.60 14.99 -24.38
CA ARG A 163 -7.89 15.28 -23.74
C ARG A 163 -7.79 15.14 -22.24
N ASP A 164 -8.29 16.14 -21.52
CA ASP A 164 -8.39 16.03 -20.06
C ASP A 164 -9.54 15.08 -19.68
N ILE A 165 -9.26 14.21 -18.72
CA ILE A 165 -10.19 13.20 -18.23
C ILE A 165 -10.08 13.09 -16.71
N GLN A 166 -11.17 12.66 -16.09
CA GLN A 166 -11.24 12.41 -14.66
C GLN A 166 -11.52 10.95 -14.36
N ARG A 167 -10.93 10.43 -13.27
CA ARG A 167 -11.24 9.12 -12.70
C ARG A 167 -11.51 9.24 -11.20
N GLY A 168 -12.59 8.64 -10.72
CA GLY A 168 -13.02 8.64 -9.33
C GLY A 168 -14.29 9.46 -9.09
N ARG A 169 -15.23 8.87 -8.36
CA ARG A 169 -16.53 9.49 -8.04
C ARG A 169 -16.44 10.41 -6.82
N ALA A 170 -15.72 9.98 -5.79
CA ALA A 170 -15.48 10.74 -4.58
C ALA A 170 -14.49 11.89 -4.88
N ARG A 171 -14.90 13.12 -4.56
CA ARG A 171 -14.13 14.35 -4.87
C ARG A 171 -12.66 14.28 -4.44
N ALA A 172 -12.37 13.75 -3.24
CA ALA A 172 -11.00 13.67 -2.74
C ALA A 172 -10.15 12.61 -3.46
N LEU A 173 -10.77 11.61 -4.10
CA LEU A 173 -10.10 10.55 -4.86
C LEU A 173 -10.08 10.81 -6.37
N ARG A 174 -10.62 11.94 -6.81
CA ARG A 174 -10.70 12.26 -8.24
C ARG A 174 -9.30 12.58 -8.76
N ALA A 175 -8.84 11.74 -9.68
CA ALA A 175 -7.62 11.95 -10.44
C ALA A 175 -7.94 12.73 -11.71
N GLU A 176 -7.26 13.86 -11.87
CA GLU A 176 -7.15 14.56 -13.15
C GLU A 176 -6.04 13.90 -13.96
N MET A 177 -6.30 13.61 -15.23
CA MET A 177 -5.36 12.96 -16.13
C MET A 177 -5.46 13.57 -17.53
N THR A 178 -4.37 13.51 -18.28
CA THR A 178 -4.37 13.83 -19.71
C THR A 178 -4.30 12.52 -20.51
N GLU A 179 -5.31 12.30 -21.35
CA GLU A 179 -5.41 11.13 -22.22
C GLU A 179 -4.87 11.43 -23.62
N PHE A 180 -4.05 10.51 -24.11
CA PHE A 180 -3.46 10.48 -25.44
C PHE A 180 -3.92 9.19 -26.14
N GLN A 181 -4.12 9.28 -27.46
CA GLN A 181 -4.41 8.13 -28.30
C GLN A 181 -3.17 7.90 -29.17
N ILE A 182 -2.47 6.80 -28.91
CA ILE A 182 -1.24 6.43 -29.62
C ILE A 182 -1.50 5.06 -30.22
N ASP A 183 -1.56 4.99 -31.55
CA ASP A 183 -1.93 3.78 -32.30
C ASP A 183 -3.26 3.15 -31.80
N ASP A 184 -3.22 1.90 -31.36
CA ASP A 184 -4.35 1.16 -30.78
C ASP A 184 -4.32 1.15 -29.24
N ARG A 185 -3.64 2.14 -28.64
CA ARG A 185 -3.51 2.32 -27.19
C ARG A 185 -4.13 3.62 -26.72
N THR A 186 -4.72 3.54 -25.53
CA THR A 186 -5.05 4.70 -24.71
C THR A 186 -3.95 4.87 -23.67
N VAL A 187 -3.26 6.00 -23.72
CA VAL A 187 -2.21 6.35 -22.74
C VAL A 187 -2.71 7.51 -21.88
N ARG A 188 -2.71 7.36 -20.56
CA ARG A 188 -3.15 8.41 -19.63
C ARG A 188 -2.00 8.83 -18.73
N LEU A 189 -1.69 10.12 -18.77
CA LEU A 189 -0.73 10.77 -17.90
C LEU A 189 -1.42 11.29 -16.65
N LEU A 190 -1.04 10.75 -15.50
CA LEU A 190 -1.32 11.30 -14.19
C LEU A 190 -0.12 12.13 -13.74
N SER A 191 -0.31 13.45 -13.67
CA SER A 191 0.66 14.42 -13.19
C SER A 191 0.17 15.01 -11.87
N ALA A 192 0.75 14.55 -10.76
CA ALA A 192 0.53 15.12 -9.44
C ALA A 192 1.83 15.80 -8.97
N PRO A 193 1.92 17.14 -9.10
CA PRO A 193 3.13 17.90 -8.83
C PRO A 193 3.78 17.55 -7.49
N ASP A 194 5.10 17.41 -7.51
CA ASP A 194 5.95 17.13 -6.35
C ASP A 194 5.57 15.85 -5.58
N ARG A 195 4.81 14.93 -6.22
CA ARG A 195 4.35 13.68 -5.60
C ARG A 195 4.42 12.46 -6.51
N LEU A 196 3.73 12.46 -7.65
CA LEU A 196 3.56 11.26 -8.48
C LEU A 196 3.45 11.62 -9.95
N LEU A 197 4.30 11.01 -10.77
CA LEU A 197 4.23 11.08 -12.24
C LEU A 197 4.09 9.65 -12.77
N ARG A 198 2.96 9.34 -13.39
CA ARG A 198 2.64 7.98 -13.81
C ARG A 198 1.88 7.95 -15.14
N LEU A 199 2.23 6.99 -15.99
CA LEU A 199 1.45 6.61 -17.15
C LEU A 199 0.63 5.35 -16.86
N SER A 200 -0.58 5.32 -17.41
CA SER A 200 -1.39 4.13 -17.63
C SER A 200 -1.47 3.88 -19.13
N ILE A 201 -1.08 2.69 -19.58
CA ILE A 201 -1.16 2.25 -20.97
C ILE A 201 -2.15 1.10 -21.01
N ARG A 202 -3.16 1.21 -21.89
CA ARG A 202 -4.22 0.21 -22.06
C ARG A 202 -4.55 0.04 -23.54
N LYS A 203 -5.14 -1.11 -23.91
CA LYS A 203 -5.85 -1.25 -25.19
C LYS A 203 -6.88 -0.12 -25.35
N LYS A 204 -7.01 0.38 -26.57
CA LYS A 204 -8.03 1.38 -26.91
C LYS A 204 -9.42 0.83 -26.56
N GLY A 205 -10.19 1.60 -25.80
CA GLY A 205 -11.51 1.17 -25.35
C GLY A 205 -12.07 2.04 -24.23
N LYS A 206 -13.23 1.65 -23.72
CA LYS A 206 -13.88 2.34 -22.61
C LYS A 206 -13.16 2.02 -21.31
N ILE A 207 -12.46 3.02 -20.78
CA ILE A 207 -11.85 2.93 -19.45
C ILE A 207 -12.87 3.39 -18.41
N PRO A 208 -13.10 2.63 -17.33
CA PRO A 208 -14.05 3.02 -16.30
C PRO A 208 -13.61 4.34 -15.64
N GLY A 209 -14.58 5.24 -15.46
CA GLY A 209 -14.39 6.52 -14.78
C GLY A 209 -14.37 6.42 -13.26
N SER A 210 -14.52 5.22 -12.71
CA SER A 210 -14.56 4.91 -11.28
C SER A 210 -13.30 4.16 -10.86
N TRP A 211 -13.00 4.18 -9.57
CA TRP A 211 -11.99 3.29 -8.99
C TRP A 211 -12.56 1.92 -8.65
N LEU A 212 -13.89 1.80 -8.50
CA LEU A 212 -14.55 0.53 -8.23
C LEU A 212 -14.47 -0.38 -9.46
N ASP A 213 -14.13 -1.64 -9.23
CA ASP A 213 -14.02 -2.63 -10.30
C ASP A 213 -15.37 -2.80 -11.02
N GLN A 214 -15.34 -2.92 -12.35
CA GLN A 214 -16.55 -3.00 -13.16
C GLN A 214 -17.42 -4.22 -12.81
N SER A 215 -16.80 -5.34 -12.41
CA SER A 215 -17.55 -6.52 -11.96
C SER A 215 -18.37 -6.22 -10.70
N THR A 216 -17.80 -5.42 -9.80
CA THR A 216 -18.43 -4.97 -8.56
C THR A 216 -19.49 -3.90 -8.82
N GLU A 217 -19.28 -3.03 -9.81
CA GLU A 217 -20.28 -2.02 -10.22
C GLU A 217 -21.55 -2.63 -10.83
N LYS A 218 -21.44 -3.80 -11.45
CA LYS A 218 -22.57 -4.48 -12.12
C LYS A 218 -23.52 -5.19 -11.16
N ILE A 219 -23.13 -5.40 -9.89
CA ILE A 219 -23.97 -6.08 -8.90
C ILE A 219 -24.67 -5.07 -7.97
N SER A 220 -25.86 -5.41 -7.51
CA SER A 220 -26.61 -4.56 -6.56
C SER A 220 -25.90 -4.45 -5.21
N SER A 221 -26.08 -3.33 -4.50
CA SER A 221 -25.52 -3.12 -3.16
C SER A 221 -25.89 -4.26 -2.20
N SER A 222 -27.14 -4.74 -2.23
CA SER A 222 -27.58 -5.86 -1.39
C SER A 222 -26.88 -7.18 -1.73
N ALA A 223 -26.64 -7.46 -3.02
CA ALA A 223 -25.89 -8.65 -3.43
C ALA A 223 -24.43 -8.57 -2.97
N ARG A 224 -23.81 -7.39 -3.10
CA ARG A 224 -22.44 -7.14 -2.64
C ARG A 224 -22.29 -7.30 -1.13
N LEU A 225 -23.23 -6.77 -0.34
CA LEU A 225 -23.24 -6.93 1.11
C LEU A 225 -23.37 -8.40 1.53
N ARG A 226 -24.23 -9.17 0.85
CA ARG A 226 -24.32 -10.63 1.08
C ARG A 226 -23.03 -11.35 0.71
N GLY A 227 -22.36 -10.93 -0.38
CA GLY A 227 -21.07 -11.47 -0.79
C GLY A 227 -20.00 -11.23 0.27
N LEU A 228 -19.88 -9.99 0.77
CA LEU A 228 -18.93 -9.63 1.82
C LEU A 228 -19.20 -10.41 3.11
N ALA A 229 -20.45 -10.49 3.57
CA ALA A 229 -20.79 -11.23 4.78
C ALA A 229 -20.40 -12.73 4.71
N LYS A 230 -20.45 -13.33 3.51
CA LYS A 230 -19.99 -14.72 3.29
C LYS A 230 -18.47 -14.90 3.38
N LYS A 231 -17.69 -13.82 3.27
CA LYS A 231 -16.23 -13.86 3.46
C LYS A 231 -15.84 -14.00 4.93
N ALA A 232 -16.75 -13.72 5.86
CA ALA A 232 -16.55 -14.01 7.28
C ALA A 232 -16.77 -15.50 7.55
N GLN A 233 -15.68 -16.20 7.84
CA GLN A 233 -15.69 -17.64 8.09
C GLN A 233 -15.37 -17.93 9.55
N ARG A 234 -16.00 -18.97 10.10
CA ARG A 234 -15.69 -19.47 11.44
C ARG A 234 -14.81 -20.71 11.32
N SER A 235 -13.67 -20.72 11.99
CA SER A 235 -12.78 -21.88 12.08
C SER A 235 -13.10 -22.76 13.28
N GLU A 236 -12.53 -23.97 13.31
CA GLU A 236 -12.73 -24.95 14.38
C GLU A 236 -12.25 -24.46 15.74
N ASN A 237 -11.16 -23.67 15.79
CA ASN A 237 -10.64 -23.06 17.02
C ASN A 237 -11.48 -21.86 17.53
N GLY A 238 -12.61 -21.58 16.88
CA GLY A 238 -13.57 -20.54 17.25
C GLY A 238 -13.24 -19.13 16.74
N ASP A 239 -12.20 -18.96 15.92
CA ASP A 239 -11.96 -17.68 15.26
C ASP A 239 -13.09 -17.37 14.26
N VAL A 240 -13.46 -16.10 14.15
CA VAL A 240 -14.22 -15.55 13.03
C VAL A 240 -13.27 -14.67 12.25
N ILE A 241 -13.01 -14.98 10.98
CA ILE A 241 -11.96 -14.35 10.19
C ILE A 241 -12.45 -14.00 8.78
N LEU A 242 -12.01 -12.85 8.29
CA LEU A 242 -12.09 -12.44 6.90
C LEU A 242 -10.86 -12.97 6.19
N ASN A 243 -11.08 -13.95 5.33
CA ASN A 243 -10.04 -14.40 4.42
C ASN A 243 -9.89 -13.38 3.28
N GLU A 244 -8.76 -13.45 2.55
CA GLU A 244 -8.54 -12.70 1.30
C GLU A 244 -8.38 -11.17 1.42
N VAL A 245 -8.19 -10.62 2.63
CA VAL A 245 -7.75 -9.21 2.72
C VAL A 245 -6.32 -9.12 2.18
N PRO A 246 -6.07 -8.42 1.07
CA PRO A 246 -4.76 -8.39 0.44
C PRO A 246 -3.78 -7.63 1.35
N ILE A 247 -2.55 -8.11 1.44
CA ILE A 247 -1.49 -7.45 2.21
C ILE A 247 -0.69 -6.56 1.28
N VAL A 248 -0.68 -5.26 1.57
CA VAL A 248 0.03 -4.25 0.77
C VAL A 248 1.25 -3.78 1.57
N PRO A 249 2.46 -4.26 1.27
CA PRO A 249 3.65 -3.92 2.04
C PRO A 249 4.04 -2.44 1.87
N GLN A 250 4.21 -1.73 2.97
CA GLN A 250 4.61 -0.31 3.00
C GLN A 250 6.10 -0.09 2.76
N GLY A 251 6.91 -1.13 3.01
CA GLY A 251 8.36 -1.04 2.92
C GLY A 251 8.94 0.01 3.86
N TYR A 252 9.85 0.82 3.34
CA TYR A 252 10.48 1.93 4.06
C TYR A 252 9.71 3.26 3.93
N ARG A 253 8.45 3.23 3.49
CA ARG A 253 7.61 4.43 3.37
C ARG A 253 6.87 4.69 4.68
N PRO A 254 6.68 5.97 5.08
CA PRO A 254 5.90 6.37 6.25
C PRO A 254 4.38 6.19 6.09
N TYR A 255 3.95 5.11 5.44
CA TYR A 255 2.62 4.94 4.85
C TYR A 255 1.76 3.88 5.56
N CYS A 256 2.05 3.48 6.80
CA CYS A 256 1.25 2.47 7.50
C CYS A 256 -0.26 2.75 7.41
N GLY A 257 -0.70 4.00 7.59
CA GLY A 257 -2.10 4.41 7.43
C GLY A 257 -2.63 4.37 5.99
N LEU A 258 -1.80 4.58 4.97
CA LEU A 258 -2.20 4.52 3.56
C LEU A 258 -2.19 3.09 3.03
N ASN A 259 -1.21 2.28 3.40
CA ASN A 259 -1.12 0.88 3.02
C ASN A 259 -2.27 0.08 3.63
N THR A 260 -2.56 0.24 4.93
CA THR A 260 -3.74 -0.40 5.54
C THR A 260 -5.05 0.07 4.91
N LEU A 261 -5.16 1.35 4.53
CA LEU A 261 -6.31 1.84 3.75
C LEU A 261 -6.38 1.18 2.36
N THR A 262 -5.24 0.97 1.70
CA THR A 262 -5.15 0.30 0.39
C THR A 262 -5.60 -1.16 0.49
N MET A 263 -5.18 -1.87 1.55
CA MET A 263 -5.63 -3.24 1.83
C MET A 263 -7.16 -3.31 1.89
N VAL A 264 -7.79 -2.43 2.68
CA VAL A 264 -9.25 -2.38 2.80
C VAL A 264 -9.90 -1.91 1.50
N ALA A 265 -9.35 -0.89 0.83
CA ALA A 265 -9.88 -0.40 -0.44
C ALA A 265 -9.94 -1.50 -1.50
N ARG A 266 -8.84 -2.26 -1.66
CA ARG A 266 -8.74 -3.38 -2.61
C ARG A 266 -9.66 -4.53 -2.24
N TYR A 267 -9.74 -4.88 -0.96
CA TYR A 267 -10.71 -5.87 -0.48
C TYR A 267 -12.16 -5.48 -0.80
N LEU A 268 -12.48 -4.18 -0.73
CA LEU A 268 -13.79 -3.65 -1.11
C LEU A 268 -13.96 -3.47 -2.63
N GLY A 269 -13.02 -3.93 -3.45
CA GLY A 269 -13.10 -3.92 -4.91
C GLY A 269 -12.62 -2.63 -5.58
N LEU A 270 -11.88 -1.77 -4.87
CA LEU A 270 -11.28 -0.58 -5.47
C LEU A 270 -9.90 -0.87 -6.06
N ASN A 271 -9.69 -0.45 -7.31
CA ASN A 271 -8.42 -0.47 -8.02
C ASN A 271 -7.57 0.76 -7.65
N LEU A 272 -7.19 0.86 -6.38
CA LEU A 272 -6.38 1.93 -5.80
C LEU A 272 -5.02 1.40 -5.32
N ASP A 273 -4.02 2.28 -5.29
CA ASP A 273 -2.73 2.05 -4.64
C ASP A 273 -2.37 3.18 -3.67
N GLU A 274 -1.41 2.87 -2.80
CA GLU A 274 -0.96 3.76 -1.73
C GLU A 274 -0.34 5.05 -2.25
N ASP A 275 0.24 5.06 -3.46
CA ASP A 275 0.88 6.24 -4.03
C ASP A 275 -0.18 7.26 -4.47
N TRP A 276 -1.26 6.80 -5.13
CA TRP A 276 -2.39 7.68 -5.44
C TRP A 276 -3.10 8.14 -4.17
N LEU A 277 -3.29 7.27 -3.17
CA LEU A 277 -3.87 7.68 -1.89
C LEU A 277 -3.00 8.71 -1.17
N ALA A 278 -1.68 8.65 -1.34
CA ALA A 278 -0.77 9.66 -0.80
C ALA A 278 -0.92 11.01 -1.51
N VAL A 279 -1.13 11.03 -2.83
CA VAL A 279 -1.48 12.27 -3.57
C VAL A 279 -2.81 12.83 -3.06
N ALA A 280 -3.85 12.00 -3.10
CA ALA A 280 -5.22 12.37 -2.75
C ALA A 280 -5.35 12.83 -1.28
N GLY A 281 -4.61 12.19 -0.38
CA GLY A 281 -4.51 12.55 1.03
C GLY A 281 -3.55 13.71 1.33
N LYS A 282 -2.97 14.36 0.30
CA LYS A 282 -2.01 15.46 0.45
C LYS A 282 -0.86 15.12 1.40
N PHE A 283 -0.32 13.92 1.23
CA PHE A 283 0.68 13.38 2.13
C PHE A 283 1.95 14.25 2.14
N GLN A 284 2.43 14.59 3.33
CA GLN A 284 3.60 15.44 3.50
C GLN A 284 4.90 14.62 3.40
N ASN A 285 5.88 15.12 2.65
CA ASN A 285 7.19 14.48 2.46
C ASN A 285 8.12 14.68 3.68
N THR A 286 7.61 14.44 4.89
CA THR A 286 8.28 14.75 6.17
C THR A 286 8.54 13.52 7.05
N GLY A 287 8.29 12.31 6.52
CA GLY A 287 8.44 11.07 7.29
C GLY A 287 7.26 10.76 8.23
N SER A 288 6.18 11.53 8.18
CA SER A 288 4.97 11.35 9.00
C SER A 288 3.72 11.78 8.23
N ALA A 289 2.57 11.21 8.61
CA ALA A 289 1.26 11.63 8.11
C ALA A 289 0.80 13.00 8.67
N ALA A 290 1.56 13.62 9.58
CA ALA A 290 1.23 14.93 10.13
C ALA A 290 1.05 15.99 9.03
N GLY A 291 -0.06 16.73 9.09
CA GLY A 291 -0.44 17.72 8.07
C GLY A 291 -1.13 17.14 6.83
N SER A 292 -1.32 15.82 6.75
CA SER A 292 -2.02 15.14 5.65
C SER A 292 -3.52 15.00 5.94
N ASP A 293 -4.37 14.96 4.91
CA ASP A 293 -5.82 14.75 5.03
C ASP A 293 -6.19 13.25 5.10
N MET A 294 -5.65 12.58 6.11
CA MET A 294 -5.90 11.15 6.31
C MET A 294 -7.38 10.85 6.64
N MET A 295 -8.06 11.77 7.34
CA MET A 295 -9.46 11.56 7.70
C MET A 295 -10.39 11.73 6.50
N GLY A 296 -10.13 12.72 5.66
CA GLY A 296 -10.86 12.94 4.42
C GLY A 296 -10.69 11.76 3.45
N ILE A 297 -9.46 11.24 3.31
CA ILE A 297 -9.21 10.15 2.37
C ILE A 297 -9.84 8.82 2.79
N TYR A 298 -9.86 8.48 4.08
CA TYR A 298 -10.54 7.27 4.58
C TYR A 298 -12.05 7.31 4.28
N LYS A 299 -12.70 8.46 4.52
CA LYS A 299 -14.10 8.68 4.18
C LYS A 299 -14.35 8.61 2.67
N ALA A 300 -13.44 9.17 1.88
CA ALA A 300 -13.53 9.15 0.43
C ALA A 300 -13.42 7.73 -0.14
N VAL A 301 -12.52 6.90 0.41
CA VAL A 301 -12.39 5.48 0.04
C VAL A 301 -13.66 4.72 0.34
N ALA A 302 -14.26 4.90 1.53
CA ALA A 302 -15.53 4.27 1.84
C ALA A 302 -16.61 4.68 0.84
N LYS A 303 -16.74 5.98 0.56
CA LYS A 303 -17.72 6.52 -0.39
C LYS A 303 -17.49 6.03 -1.82
N GLU A 304 -16.24 5.96 -2.28
CA GLU A 304 -15.89 5.45 -3.61
C GLU A 304 -16.26 3.98 -3.74
N ALA A 305 -16.07 3.21 -2.65
CA ALA A 305 -16.55 1.84 -2.53
C ALA A 305 -18.05 1.74 -2.30
N GLY A 306 -18.83 2.83 -2.29
CA GLY A 306 -20.28 2.78 -2.08
C GLY A 306 -20.71 2.43 -0.65
N PHE A 307 -19.87 2.75 0.33
CA PHE A 307 -20.06 2.49 1.75
C PHE A 307 -19.93 3.76 2.59
N SER A 308 -20.32 3.66 3.86
CA SER A 308 -20.03 4.66 4.88
C SER A 308 -18.85 4.22 5.75
N MET A 309 -18.28 5.17 6.50
CA MET A 309 -17.22 4.88 7.46
C MET A 309 -17.49 5.65 8.75
N ASP A 310 -17.49 4.90 9.84
CA ASP A 310 -17.54 5.43 11.19
C ASP A 310 -16.14 5.53 11.76
N ARG A 311 -15.83 6.69 12.35
CA ARG A 311 -14.59 6.93 13.06
C ARG A 311 -14.89 7.15 14.53
N SER A 312 -14.27 6.37 15.38
CA SER A 312 -14.28 6.53 16.84
C SER A 312 -12.88 6.84 17.34
N ARG A 313 -12.77 7.61 18.42
CA ARG A 313 -11.52 7.78 19.20
C ARG A 313 -11.29 6.62 20.16
N ASP A 314 -12.36 5.93 20.52
CA ASP A 314 -12.35 4.78 21.42
C ASP A 314 -12.46 3.49 20.62
N TYR A 315 -11.95 2.41 21.20
CA TYR A 315 -12.19 1.08 20.69
C TYR A 315 -13.51 0.53 21.23
N SER A 316 -14.28 -0.14 20.37
CA SER A 316 -15.52 -0.80 20.75
C SER A 316 -15.53 -2.21 20.18
N HIS A 317 -15.26 -3.20 21.03
CA HIS A 317 -15.20 -4.59 20.60
C HIS A 317 -16.51 -5.03 19.92
N ALA A 318 -17.66 -4.60 20.45
CA ALA A 318 -18.96 -4.90 19.86
C ALA A 318 -19.13 -4.31 18.45
N THR A 319 -18.63 -3.08 18.21
CA THR A 319 -18.68 -2.45 16.88
C THR A 319 -17.76 -3.17 15.90
N VAL A 320 -16.55 -3.52 16.34
CA VAL A 320 -15.60 -4.28 15.53
C VAL A 320 -16.15 -5.65 15.16
N ARG A 321 -16.70 -6.41 16.12
CA ARG A 321 -17.35 -7.70 15.86
C ARG A 321 -18.44 -7.60 14.80
N ARG A 322 -19.35 -6.63 14.93
CA ARG A 322 -20.43 -6.42 13.93
C ARG A 322 -19.89 -6.10 12.54
N SER A 323 -18.85 -5.27 12.45
CA SER A 323 -18.22 -4.91 11.17
C SER A 323 -17.58 -6.15 10.51
N LEU A 324 -16.80 -6.92 11.28
CA LEU A 324 -16.16 -8.14 10.79
C LEU A 324 -17.18 -9.22 10.40
N GLN A 325 -18.25 -9.41 11.18
CA GLN A 325 -19.34 -10.34 10.82
C GLN A 325 -20.09 -9.92 9.55
N ALA A 326 -20.15 -8.61 9.26
CA ALA A 326 -20.70 -8.09 8.01
C ALA A 326 -19.72 -8.21 6.82
N GLY A 327 -18.56 -8.83 7.02
CA GLY A 327 -17.55 -8.97 5.97
C GLY A 327 -16.65 -7.75 5.80
N MET A 328 -16.68 -6.78 6.72
CA MET A 328 -15.97 -5.50 6.59
C MET A 328 -14.75 -5.45 7.50
N PRO A 329 -13.53 -5.32 6.96
CA PRO A 329 -12.34 -5.09 7.76
C PRO A 329 -12.41 -3.75 8.51
N VAL A 330 -11.73 -3.68 9.65
CA VAL A 330 -11.65 -2.46 10.47
C VAL A 330 -10.21 -2.00 10.51
N ILE A 331 -9.97 -0.70 10.29
CA ILE A 331 -8.63 -0.13 10.48
C ILE A 331 -8.56 0.44 11.90
N VAL A 332 -7.47 0.17 12.61
CA VAL A 332 -7.17 0.78 13.90
C VAL A 332 -5.85 1.52 13.81
N TRP A 333 -5.82 2.73 14.37
CA TRP A 333 -4.57 3.43 14.65
C TRP A 333 -4.27 3.28 16.13
N ARG A 334 -3.08 2.76 16.43
CA ARG A 334 -2.69 2.35 17.78
C ARG A 334 -1.26 2.73 18.11
N ARG A 335 -0.97 2.74 19.41
CA ARG A 335 0.39 2.76 19.93
C ARG A 335 1.03 1.38 19.74
N TRP A 336 2.26 1.39 19.26
CA TRP A 336 3.00 0.18 18.92
C TRP A 336 4.26 0.05 19.78
N GLY A 337 4.62 -1.20 20.12
CA GLY A 337 5.84 -1.51 20.86
C GLY A 337 6.42 -2.85 20.41
N GLN A 338 7.75 -2.89 20.26
CA GLN A 338 8.46 -4.03 19.69
C GLN A 338 8.31 -5.33 20.49
N ASP A 339 8.31 -5.25 21.83
CA ASP A 339 8.17 -6.45 22.67
C ASP A 339 6.77 -7.06 22.59
N ARG A 340 5.74 -6.21 22.49
CA ARG A 340 4.37 -6.66 22.22
C ARG A 340 4.28 -7.33 20.85
N ASP A 341 4.88 -6.72 19.84
CA ASP A 341 4.90 -7.26 18.47
C ASP A 341 5.55 -8.66 18.38
N ARG A 342 6.67 -8.85 19.08
CA ARG A 342 7.33 -10.15 19.20
C ARG A 342 6.43 -11.18 19.88
N LEU A 343 5.72 -10.77 20.93
CA LEU A 343 4.77 -11.63 21.64
C LEU A 343 3.58 -12.02 20.76
N HIS A 344 2.98 -11.06 20.05
CA HIS A 344 1.91 -11.32 19.08
C HIS A 344 2.36 -12.34 18.04
N THR A 345 3.56 -12.17 17.48
CA THR A 345 4.13 -13.11 16.50
C THR A 345 4.31 -14.51 17.08
N ARG A 346 4.93 -14.63 18.26
CA ARG A 346 5.21 -15.92 18.89
C ARG A 346 3.94 -16.71 19.16
N ILE A 347 2.94 -16.07 19.78
CA ILE A 347 1.67 -16.73 20.13
C ILE A 347 0.86 -17.06 18.88
N SER A 348 0.86 -16.18 17.88
CA SER A 348 0.14 -16.46 16.62
C SER A 348 0.70 -17.69 15.92
N ARG A 349 2.04 -17.83 15.86
CA ARG A 349 2.70 -19.00 15.27
C ARG A 349 2.41 -20.28 16.04
N ASP A 350 2.53 -20.25 17.36
CA ASP A 350 2.24 -21.44 18.17
C ASP A 350 0.82 -21.97 17.95
N ILE A 351 -0.19 -21.08 17.91
CA ILE A 351 -1.58 -21.47 17.68
C ILE A 351 -1.80 -21.95 16.24
N GLU A 352 -1.11 -21.34 15.27
CA GLU A 352 -1.14 -21.78 13.88
C GLU A 352 -0.56 -23.21 13.73
N ASP A 353 0.48 -23.53 14.51
CA ASP A 353 1.12 -24.85 14.57
C ASP A 353 0.33 -25.86 15.44
N GLY A 354 -0.90 -25.52 15.86
CA GLY A 354 -1.78 -26.38 16.65
C GLY A 354 -1.56 -26.33 18.17
N GLY A 355 -0.73 -25.41 18.64
CA GLY A 355 -0.49 -25.15 20.05
C GLY A 355 -1.63 -24.42 20.76
N GLU A 356 -1.55 -24.37 22.09
CA GLU A 356 -2.56 -23.76 22.95
C GLU A 356 -2.08 -22.49 23.67
N SER A 357 -0.97 -21.88 23.23
CA SER A 357 -0.40 -20.69 23.88
C SER A 357 -1.45 -19.63 24.18
N LYS A 358 -1.31 -18.96 25.32
CA LYS A 358 -2.16 -17.85 25.73
C LYS A 358 -1.32 -16.61 25.98
N PHE A 359 -1.92 -15.46 25.75
CA PHE A 359 -1.32 -14.21 26.20
C PHE A 359 -1.24 -14.21 27.74
N PRO A 360 -0.13 -13.74 28.32
CA PRO A 360 -0.06 -13.53 29.76
C PRO A 360 -1.09 -12.47 30.18
N ALA A 361 -1.39 -12.43 31.48
CA ALA A 361 -2.19 -11.35 32.05
C ALA A 361 -1.57 -9.99 31.67
N LEU A 362 -2.42 -9.05 31.26
CA LEU A 362 -1.96 -7.73 30.80
C LEU A 362 -1.52 -6.89 32.00
N ASP A 363 -0.26 -6.46 31.97
CA ASP A 363 0.20 -5.34 32.78
C ASP A 363 0.10 -4.05 31.94
N PHE A 364 -0.83 -3.18 32.30
CA PHE A 364 -1.07 -1.91 31.59
C PHE A 364 0.11 -0.94 31.67
N LYS A 365 1.03 -1.11 32.63
CA LYS A 365 2.20 -0.23 32.80
C LYS A 365 3.24 -0.42 31.71
N ILE A 366 3.29 -1.61 31.11
CA ILE A 366 4.25 -1.96 30.04
C ILE A 366 3.64 -1.83 28.64
N LEU A 367 2.37 -1.43 28.54
CA LEU A 367 1.73 -1.25 27.24
C LEU A 367 2.25 0.04 26.56
N PRO A 368 2.31 0.04 25.21
CA PRO A 368 2.62 1.24 24.45
C PRO A 368 1.72 2.42 24.85
N ASN A 369 2.33 3.59 25.06
CA ASN A 369 1.68 4.79 25.60
C ASN A 369 1.82 5.98 24.63
N SER A 370 1.52 7.20 25.10
CA SER A 370 1.56 8.42 24.28
C SER A 370 2.91 8.73 23.64
N GLU A 371 4.00 8.24 24.22
CA GLU A 371 5.37 8.42 23.73
C GLU A 371 5.80 7.30 22.77
N SER A 372 4.99 6.23 22.69
CA SER A 372 5.29 5.09 21.83
C SER A 372 4.97 5.40 20.37
N PRO A 373 5.69 4.77 19.41
CA PRO A 373 5.44 4.92 17.99
C PRO A 373 3.98 4.67 17.60
N LEU A 374 3.53 5.36 16.57
CA LEU A 374 2.20 5.19 15.98
C LEU A 374 2.26 4.11 14.89
N HIS A 375 1.22 3.28 14.83
CA HIS A 375 1.06 2.32 13.76
C HIS A 375 -0.42 2.12 13.39
N ALA A 376 -0.67 1.72 12.15
CA ALA A 376 -2.00 1.37 11.68
C ALA A 376 -2.05 -0.13 11.35
N SER A 377 -3.11 -0.80 11.80
CA SER A 377 -3.33 -2.23 11.60
C SER A 377 -4.73 -2.47 11.00
N VAL A 378 -4.90 -3.54 10.23
CA VAL A 378 -6.21 -3.97 9.72
C VAL A 378 -6.69 -5.14 10.55
N LEU A 379 -7.77 -4.96 11.32
CA LEU A 379 -8.46 -6.06 11.97
C LEU A 379 -9.25 -6.84 10.92
N VAL A 380 -9.04 -8.15 10.92
CA VAL A 380 -9.66 -9.10 10.00
C VAL A 380 -10.40 -10.21 10.71
N GLY A 381 -10.34 -10.29 12.04
CA GLY A 381 -11.07 -11.32 12.76
C GLY A 381 -11.11 -11.11 14.27
N PHE A 382 -11.80 -12.01 14.95
CA PHE A 382 -11.85 -12.06 16.41
C PHE A 382 -12.10 -13.49 16.91
N ASN A 383 -11.77 -13.73 18.18
CA ASN A 383 -12.12 -14.95 18.90
C ASN A 383 -12.71 -14.57 20.26
N ASP A 384 -14.02 -14.81 20.44
CA ASP A 384 -14.74 -14.44 21.66
C ASP A 384 -14.29 -15.29 22.86
N GLY A 385 -14.06 -16.58 22.67
CA GLY A 385 -13.65 -17.50 23.74
C GLY A 385 -12.27 -17.14 24.30
N ARG A 386 -11.38 -16.66 23.43
CA ARG A 386 -10.02 -16.24 23.80
C ARG A 386 -9.89 -14.76 24.11
N LYS A 387 -10.93 -13.96 23.83
CA LYS A 387 -10.92 -12.48 23.95
C LYS A 387 -9.77 -11.85 23.18
N GLU A 388 -9.61 -12.27 21.92
CA GLU A 388 -8.54 -11.85 21.02
C GLU A 388 -9.13 -11.24 19.74
N VAL A 389 -8.39 -10.33 19.11
CA VAL A 389 -8.63 -9.87 17.74
C VAL A 389 -7.53 -10.43 16.83
N LEU A 390 -7.88 -10.67 15.57
CA LEU A 390 -6.96 -11.05 14.52
C LEU A 390 -6.70 -9.83 13.61
N PHE A 391 -5.44 -9.57 13.29
CA PHE A 391 -5.02 -8.38 12.56
C PHE A 391 -3.89 -8.67 11.56
N LEU A 392 -3.88 -7.89 10.49
CA LEU A 392 -2.82 -7.83 9.50
C LEU A 392 -2.06 -6.51 9.66
N GLU A 393 -0.76 -6.56 9.35
CA GLU A 393 0.10 -5.40 9.24
C GLU A 393 0.55 -5.20 7.80
N SER A 394 0.82 -3.96 7.42
CA SER A 394 1.36 -3.59 6.12
C SER A 394 2.87 -3.83 5.99
N TRP A 395 3.45 -4.80 6.71
CA TRP A 395 4.90 -5.08 6.63
C TRP A 395 5.17 -6.27 5.72
N ALA A 396 6.27 -6.19 4.97
CA ALA A 396 6.71 -7.29 4.11
C ALA A 396 7.01 -8.56 4.93
N GLY A 397 6.75 -9.73 4.34
CA GLY A 397 6.99 -11.03 4.97
C GLY A 397 5.93 -11.47 5.98
N GLN A 398 4.94 -10.63 6.28
CA GLN A 398 3.74 -11.05 7.01
C GLN A 398 2.69 -11.47 5.99
N THR A 399 2.34 -12.76 5.96
CA THR A 399 1.34 -13.31 5.01
C THR A 399 0.08 -13.81 5.70
N LYS A 400 0.08 -13.87 7.03
CA LYS A 400 -1.01 -14.41 7.84
C LYS A 400 -1.42 -13.46 8.96
N PRO A 401 -2.71 -13.44 9.33
CA PRO A 401 -3.18 -12.66 10.48
C PRO A 401 -2.49 -13.07 11.77
N ARG A 402 -2.03 -12.08 12.52
CA ARG A 402 -1.57 -12.24 13.90
C ARG A 402 -2.70 -11.93 14.86
N ARG A 403 -2.51 -12.23 16.15
CA ARG A 403 -3.52 -12.04 17.19
C ARG A 403 -3.00 -11.20 18.34
N MET A 404 -3.89 -10.45 18.97
CA MET A 404 -3.63 -9.71 20.20
C MET A 404 -4.87 -9.71 21.12
N PRO A 405 -4.70 -9.59 22.44
CA PRO A 405 -5.82 -9.45 23.37
C PRO A 405 -6.68 -8.22 23.07
N VAL A 406 -8.00 -8.36 23.22
CA VAL A 406 -8.97 -7.26 23.06
C VAL A 406 -8.64 -6.10 23.99
N ALA A 407 -8.29 -6.38 25.24
CA ALA A 407 -7.95 -5.36 26.23
C ALA A 407 -6.63 -4.64 25.93
N GLU A 408 -5.68 -5.28 25.22
CA GLU A 408 -4.47 -4.60 24.75
C GLU A 408 -4.81 -3.62 23.62
N LEU A 409 -5.64 -4.06 22.65
CA LEU A 409 -6.06 -3.19 21.57
C LEU A 409 -6.85 -1.99 22.10
N ASP A 410 -7.76 -2.23 23.05
CA ASP A 410 -8.56 -1.18 23.70
C ASP A 410 -7.66 -0.12 24.37
N ALA A 411 -6.64 -0.56 25.10
CA ALA A 411 -5.71 0.34 25.78
C ALA A 411 -4.75 1.12 24.85
N THR A 412 -4.51 0.60 23.64
CA THR A 412 -3.48 1.16 22.73
C THR A 412 -4.06 1.88 21.51
N ALA A 413 -5.31 1.60 21.13
CA ALA A 413 -5.99 2.25 20.03
C ALA A 413 -6.38 3.68 20.40
N TYR A 414 -6.20 4.61 19.46
CA TYR A 414 -6.63 6.00 19.60
C TYR A 414 -7.50 6.47 18.42
N TYR A 415 -7.62 5.66 17.37
CA TYR A 415 -8.71 5.74 16.40
C TYR A 415 -9.11 4.35 15.91
N THR A 416 -10.42 4.16 15.72
CA THR A 416 -11.01 3.00 15.06
C THR A 416 -11.84 3.46 13.87
N PHE A 417 -11.63 2.86 12.70
CA PHE A 417 -12.33 3.15 11.45
C PHE A 417 -13.10 1.91 11.00
N SER A 418 -14.41 1.94 11.15
CA SER A 418 -15.30 0.82 10.81
C SER A 418 -16.10 1.16 9.55
N PHE A 419 -15.88 0.39 8.49
CA PHE A 419 -16.66 0.50 7.26
C PHE A 419 -18.04 -0.13 7.46
N ARG A 420 -19.06 0.49 6.87
CA ARG A 420 -20.46 0.08 7.02
C ARG A 420 -21.21 0.15 5.69
N PRO A 421 -22.22 -0.71 5.50
CA PRO A 421 -23.18 -0.64 4.41
C PRO A 421 -23.67 0.77 4.10
#